data_AF-A0A0D6L375-F1
#
_entry.id   AF-A0A0D6L375-F1
#
_cell.length_a   1.000
_cell.length_b   1.000
_cell.length_c   1.000
_cell.angle_alpha   90.00
_cell.angle_beta   90.00
_cell.angle_gamma   90.00
#
_symmetry.space_group_name_H-M   'P 1'
#
loop_
_entity.id
_entity.type
_entity.pdbx_description
1 polymer ?
#
loop_
_entity_poly.entity_id
_entity_poly.type
_entity_poly.pdbx_seq_one_letter_code
_entity_poly.pdbx_strand_id
1 'polypeptide(L)'
;MKNIADFCFPVSWQKMLSQSLSYSAIATASLVASVLIVSGKVNAQSPQPVNNDEVNNYAQAVLAMEPARQQAFDEIKKIIGGSEIPKIICNDSKTISGLPKKAQDVAVNYCTRSQKIVEDNGLTITRFNQITVNIQSDENLKLKIYNRLLTIQNSAKPR
;
A
#
# COMPACT_ATOMS: atom_id res chain seq x y z
N MET A 1 -22.11 18.58 14.99
CA MET A 1 -21.47 17.46 15.73
C MET A 1 -21.90 16.16 15.07
N LYS A 2 -21.02 15.50 14.33
CA LYS A 2 -21.29 14.22 13.68
C LYS A 2 -19.97 13.45 13.56
N ASN A 3 -19.78 12.49 14.46
CA ASN A 3 -18.72 11.50 14.39
C ASN A 3 -19.08 10.51 13.27
N ILE A 4 -18.15 10.25 12.37
CA ILE A 4 -18.21 9.09 11.47
C ILE A 4 -16.81 8.46 11.52
N ALA A 5 -16.72 7.40 12.31
CA ALA A 5 -15.69 6.40 12.17
C ALA A 5 -16.11 5.53 10.98
N ASP A 6 -15.33 5.56 9.90
CA ASP A 6 -15.37 4.53 8.86
C ASP A 6 -13.93 4.10 8.59
N PHE A 7 -13.49 3.15 9.42
CA PHE A 7 -12.33 2.32 9.18
C PHE A 7 -12.67 1.37 8.02
N CYS A 8 -12.07 1.56 6.85
CA CYS A 8 -12.15 0.59 5.77
C CYS A 8 -11.33 -0.66 6.14
N PHE A 9 -12.01 -1.74 6.54
CA PHE A 9 -11.53 -3.11 6.45
C PHE A 9 -12.27 -3.82 5.30
N PRO A 10 -11.59 -4.54 4.39
CA PRO A 10 -12.26 -5.34 3.39
C PRO A 10 -12.82 -6.62 4.05
N VAL A 11 -14.11 -6.61 4.36
CA VAL A 11 -14.88 -7.83 4.67
C VAL A 11 -15.52 -8.32 3.38
N SER A 12 -15.01 -9.44 2.87
CA SER A 12 -15.75 -10.33 1.98
C SER A 12 -15.28 -11.75 2.26
N TRP A 13 -15.47 -12.19 3.51
CA TRP A 13 -15.39 -13.57 3.91
C TRP A 13 -16.79 -14.03 4.29
N GLN A 14 -17.22 -15.08 3.60
CA GLN A 14 -18.37 -15.93 3.90
C GLN A 14 -19.78 -15.37 3.61
N LYS A 15 -20.28 -15.76 2.45
CA LYS A 15 -21.64 -16.30 2.31
C LYS A 15 -21.62 -17.53 1.41
N MET A 16 -21.08 -18.64 1.91
CA MET A 16 -21.50 -19.96 1.44
C MET A 16 -22.69 -20.37 2.29
N LEU A 17 -23.88 -20.09 1.80
CA LEU A 17 -25.09 -20.72 2.31
C LEU A 17 -25.47 -21.84 1.37
N SER A 18 -25.25 -23.04 1.90
CA SER A 18 -25.59 -24.36 1.38
C SER A 18 -27.02 -24.43 0.84
N GLN A 19 -27.15 -24.77 -0.44
CA GLN A 19 -28.34 -25.39 -0.98
C GLN A 19 -28.03 -26.86 -1.25
N SER A 20 -28.46 -27.71 -0.33
CA SER A 20 -28.44 -29.17 -0.45
C SER A 20 -29.73 -29.65 -1.11
N LEU A 21 -29.63 -30.21 -2.31
CA LEU A 21 -30.51 -31.21 -2.97
C LEU A 21 -29.78 -31.48 -4.31
N SER A 22 -29.49 -32.68 -4.81
CA SER A 22 -29.91 -34.05 -4.52
C SER A 22 -28.97 -34.99 -5.30
N TYR A 23 -28.95 -36.26 -4.89
CA TYR A 23 -28.20 -37.37 -5.47
C TYR A 23 -28.35 -37.52 -7.00
N SER A 24 -27.22 -37.71 -7.70
CA SER A 24 -27.11 -38.70 -8.77
C SER A 24 -25.65 -39.16 -8.88
N ALA A 25 -25.45 -40.47 -8.86
CA ALA A 25 -24.16 -41.11 -9.10
C ALA A 25 -24.05 -41.42 -10.60
N ILE A 26 -23.00 -40.94 -11.25
CA ILE A 26 -22.50 -41.52 -12.51
C ILE A 26 -20.99 -41.56 -12.41
N ALA A 27 -20.46 -42.78 -12.48
CA ALA A 27 -19.05 -43.08 -12.61
C ALA A 27 -18.62 -42.88 -14.07
N THR A 28 -17.58 -42.07 -14.29
CA THR A 28 -16.73 -42.17 -15.48
C THR A 28 -15.27 -41.96 -15.09
N ALA A 29 -14.45 -42.91 -15.48
CA ALA A 29 -13.03 -42.98 -15.18
C ALA A 29 -12.20 -42.17 -16.19
N SER A 30 -11.06 -41.69 -15.68
CA SER A 30 -9.82 -41.33 -16.37
C SER A 30 -9.73 -39.93 -16.99
N LEU A 31 -8.86 -39.08 -16.42
CA LEU A 31 -7.91 -38.28 -17.20
C LEU A 31 -6.61 -38.09 -16.39
N VAL A 32 -5.50 -38.16 -17.13
CA VAL A 32 -4.11 -38.33 -16.71
C VAL A 32 -3.62 -37.22 -15.77
N ALA A 33 -3.17 -37.60 -14.57
CA ALA A 33 -2.46 -36.71 -13.67
C ALA A 33 -1.02 -36.52 -14.17
N SER A 34 -0.81 -35.57 -15.09
CA SER A 34 0.52 -35.07 -15.39
C SER A 34 0.97 -34.22 -14.22
N VAL A 35 1.79 -34.79 -13.33
CA VAL A 35 2.43 -34.06 -12.25
C VAL A 35 3.49 -33.15 -12.87
N LEU A 36 3.11 -31.90 -13.19
CA LEU A 36 4.09 -30.86 -13.46
C LEU A 36 4.71 -30.46 -12.11
N ILE A 37 5.79 -31.15 -11.75
CA ILE A 37 6.72 -30.66 -10.73
C ILE A 37 7.42 -29.44 -11.34
N VAL A 38 6.82 -28.27 -11.20
CA VAL A 38 7.49 -27.00 -11.46
C VAL A 38 8.48 -26.80 -10.32
N SER A 39 9.67 -27.39 -10.45
CA SER A 39 10.85 -27.01 -9.67
C SER A 39 11.40 -25.69 -10.21
N GLY A 40 10.58 -24.64 -10.16
CA GLY A 40 11.09 -23.29 -10.29
C GLY A 40 11.88 -22.98 -9.03
N LYS A 41 13.18 -22.72 -9.14
CA LYS A 41 13.89 -22.01 -8.09
C LYS A 41 13.31 -20.61 -8.00
N VAL A 42 12.25 -20.45 -7.20
CA VAL A 42 11.83 -19.14 -6.75
C VAL A 42 12.96 -18.65 -5.88
N ASN A 43 13.78 -17.74 -6.41
CA ASN A 43 14.74 -17.01 -5.61
C ASN A 43 13.94 -16.06 -4.73
N ALA A 44 13.39 -16.58 -3.64
CA ALA A 44 12.83 -15.76 -2.59
C ALA A 44 14.01 -14.98 -2.01
N GLN A 45 14.19 -13.74 -2.46
CA GLN A 45 15.04 -12.80 -1.74
C GLN A 45 14.38 -12.64 -0.38
N SER A 46 14.94 -13.32 0.64
CA SER A 46 14.49 -13.14 2.01
C SER A 46 14.51 -11.64 2.31
N PRO A 47 13.39 -11.08 2.78
CA PRO A 47 13.35 -9.67 3.16
C PRO A 47 14.51 -9.37 4.09
N GLN A 48 15.32 -8.37 3.74
CA GLN A 48 16.34 -7.89 4.66
C GLN A 48 15.65 -7.44 5.96
N PRO A 49 16.06 -7.94 7.14
CA PRO A 49 15.41 -7.60 8.39
C PRO A 49 15.28 -6.09 8.55
N VAL A 50 14.11 -5.62 8.99
CA VAL A 50 13.85 -4.20 9.27
C VAL A 50 14.08 -3.95 10.75
N ASN A 51 15.01 -3.06 11.08
CA ASN A 51 15.35 -2.76 12.47
C ASN A 51 14.42 -1.68 13.07
N ASN A 52 14.53 -1.42 14.38
CA ASN A 52 13.65 -0.48 15.07
C ASN A 52 13.84 0.98 14.63
N ASP A 53 15.06 1.38 14.28
CA ASP A 53 15.34 2.73 13.78
C ASP A 53 14.70 2.92 12.41
N GLU A 54 14.76 1.92 11.54
CA GLU A 54 14.09 1.93 10.24
C GLU A 54 12.56 1.96 10.39
N VAL A 55 11.99 1.25 11.36
CA VAL A 55 10.56 1.36 11.70
C VAL A 55 10.21 2.79 12.10
N ASN A 56 11.03 3.41 12.95
CA ASN A 56 10.83 4.78 13.38
C ASN A 56 10.92 5.77 12.22
N ASN A 57 11.99 5.69 11.45
CA ASN A 57 12.27 6.58 10.32
C ASN A 57 11.20 6.44 9.22
N TYR A 58 10.76 5.21 8.94
CA TYR A 58 9.67 4.95 8.00
C TYR A 58 8.35 5.58 8.48
N ALA A 59 8.00 5.39 9.76
CA ALA A 59 6.78 5.95 10.33
C ALA A 59 6.80 7.50 10.31
N GLN A 60 7.93 8.11 10.65
CA GLN A 60 8.10 9.57 10.58
C GLN A 60 7.99 10.09 9.15
N ALA A 61 8.64 9.43 8.19
CA ALA A 61 8.56 9.79 6.77
C ALA A 61 7.11 9.74 6.25
N VAL A 62 6.38 8.66 6.55
CA VAL A 62 4.96 8.51 6.15
C VAL A 62 4.10 9.63 6.73
N LEU A 63 4.26 9.96 8.01
CA LEU A 63 3.50 11.04 8.64
C LEU A 63 3.85 12.42 8.08
N ALA A 64 5.14 12.68 7.82
CA ALA A 64 5.60 13.94 7.23
C ALA A 64 5.16 14.11 5.76
N MET A 65 4.99 13.00 5.02
CA MET A 65 4.49 13.00 3.64
C MET A 65 2.99 13.31 3.54
N GLU A 66 2.19 12.94 4.55
CA GLU A 66 0.73 12.99 4.46
C GLU A 66 0.15 14.39 4.16
N PRO A 67 0.60 15.50 4.80
CA PRO A 67 0.11 16.83 4.45
C PRO A 67 0.41 17.20 2.99
N ALA A 68 1.61 16.89 2.50
CA ALA A 68 2.00 17.15 1.11
C ALA A 68 1.18 16.30 0.13
N ARG A 69 0.86 15.05 0.52
CA ARG A 69 0.02 14.15 -0.28
C ARG A 69 -1.40 14.69 -0.41
N GLN A 70 -1.99 15.15 0.69
CA GLN A 70 -3.33 15.71 0.70
C GLN A 70 -3.40 16.99 -0.14
N GLN A 71 -2.42 17.89 0.02
CA GLN A 71 -2.34 19.10 -0.80
C GLN A 71 -2.28 18.77 -2.30
N ALA A 72 -1.39 17.85 -2.70
CA ALA A 72 -1.24 17.46 -4.09
C ALA A 72 -2.52 16.79 -4.64
N PHE A 73 -3.15 15.94 -3.84
CA PHE A 73 -4.42 15.29 -4.17
C PHE A 73 -5.50 16.34 -4.44
N ASP A 74 -5.67 17.31 -3.55
CA ASP A 74 -6.68 18.37 -3.68
C ASP A 74 -6.43 19.28 -4.89
N GLU A 75 -5.17 19.64 -5.15
CA GLU A 75 -4.78 20.44 -6.32
C GLU A 75 -5.06 19.69 -7.63
N ILE A 76 -4.66 18.41 -7.71
CA ILE A 76 -4.93 17.58 -8.90
C ILE A 76 -6.43 17.43 -9.10
N LYS A 77 -7.20 17.18 -8.04
CA LYS A 77 -8.67 17.06 -8.10
C LYS A 77 -9.32 18.32 -8.69
N LYS A 78 -8.85 19.50 -8.31
CA LYS A 78 -9.32 20.78 -8.86
C LYS A 78 -8.99 20.91 -10.35
N ILE A 79 -7.78 20.51 -10.77
CA ILE A 79 -7.34 20.60 -12.16
C ILE A 79 -8.17 19.67 -13.07
N ILE A 80 -8.49 18.46 -12.60
CA ILE A 80 -9.26 17.48 -13.38
C ILE A 80 -10.78 17.68 -13.29
N GLY A 81 -11.25 18.75 -12.63
CA GLY A 81 -12.67 19.07 -12.56
C GLY A 81 -13.49 18.16 -11.64
N GLY A 82 -12.87 17.63 -10.57
CA GLY A 82 -13.56 16.80 -9.58
C GLY A 82 -13.78 15.34 -9.98
N SER A 83 -13.26 14.91 -11.14
CA SER A 83 -13.20 13.50 -11.54
C SER A 83 -12.36 12.66 -10.57
N GLU A 84 -12.46 11.33 -10.70
CA GLU A 84 -11.60 10.41 -9.96
C GLU A 84 -10.12 10.66 -10.32
N ILE A 85 -9.28 10.76 -9.30
CA ILE A 85 -7.83 10.93 -9.51
C ILE A 85 -7.27 9.55 -9.91
N PRO A 86 -6.62 9.41 -11.08
CA PRO A 86 -6.01 8.15 -11.46
C PRO A 86 -4.88 7.78 -10.49
N LYS A 87 -4.50 6.51 -10.47
CA LYS A 87 -3.36 6.06 -9.66
C LYS A 87 -2.08 6.76 -10.12
N ILE A 88 -1.45 7.52 -9.22
CA ILE A 88 -0.16 8.18 -9.45
C ILE A 88 0.92 7.38 -8.73
N ILE A 89 1.94 6.93 -9.46
CA ILE A 89 3.06 6.18 -8.91
C ILE A 89 4.35 6.94 -9.24
N CYS A 90 5.03 7.45 -8.22
CA CYS A 90 6.17 8.35 -8.40
C CYS A 90 7.37 7.76 -9.15
N ASN A 91 7.49 6.44 -9.23
CA ASN A 91 8.54 5.75 -9.99
C ASN A 91 8.04 5.21 -11.36
N ASP A 92 6.80 5.50 -11.75
CA ASP A 92 6.25 5.13 -13.06
C ASP A 92 5.84 6.40 -13.83
N SER A 93 6.70 6.82 -14.75
CA SER A 93 6.47 8.01 -15.57
C SER A 93 5.20 7.94 -16.42
N LYS A 94 4.70 6.73 -16.75
CA LYS A 94 3.46 6.56 -17.52
C LYS A 94 2.27 7.09 -16.74
N THR A 95 2.21 6.80 -15.44
CA THR A 95 1.12 7.26 -14.56
C THR A 95 1.07 8.78 -14.43
N ILE A 96 2.23 9.44 -14.45
CA ILE A 96 2.34 10.89 -14.43
C ILE A 96 1.95 11.47 -15.79
N SER A 97 2.49 10.92 -16.88
CA SER A 97 2.24 11.42 -18.24
C SER A 97 0.77 11.34 -18.68
N GLY A 98 -0.02 10.46 -18.06
CA GLY A 98 -1.46 10.34 -18.27
C GLY A 98 -2.30 11.44 -17.62
N LEU A 99 -1.70 12.28 -16.76
CA LEU A 99 -2.39 13.43 -16.15
C LEU A 99 -2.44 14.61 -17.12
N PRO A 100 -3.42 15.54 -16.98
CA PRO A 100 -3.35 16.83 -17.65
C PRO A 100 -2.07 17.59 -17.29
N LYS A 101 -1.51 18.39 -18.22
CA LYS A 101 -0.19 19.03 -18.06
C LYS A 101 0.01 19.75 -16.71
N LYS A 102 -0.96 20.57 -16.29
CA LYS A 102 -0.90 21.26 -14.98
C LYS A 102 -0.87 20.29 -13.79
N ALA A 103 -1.55 19.15 -13.89
CA ALA A 103 -1.55 18.12 -12.84
C ALA A 103 -0.26 17.28 -12.85
N GLN A 104 0.44 17.19 -13.99
CA GLN A 104 1.78 16.58 -14.05
C GLN A 104 2.75 17.33 -13.15
N ASP A 105 2.76 18.67 -13.22
CA ASP A 105 3.65 19.51 -12.42
C ASP A 105 3.41 19.33 -10.91
N VAL A 106 2.15 19.28 -10.50
CA VAL A 106 1.76 19.01 -9.10
C VAL A 106 2.24 17.62 -8.65
N ALA A 107 2.04 16.59 -9.48
CA ALA A 107 2.47 15.24 -9.20
C ALA A 107 4.00 15.12 -9.09
N VAL A 108 4.75 15.74 -10.01
CA VAL A 108 6.23 15.75 -9.99
C VAL A 108 6.75 16.47 -8.75
N ASN A 109 6.16 17.61 -8.40
CA ASN A 109 6.54 18.35 -7.20
C ASN A 109 6.29 17.52 -5.93
N TYR A 110 5.12 16.88 -5.82
CA TYR A 110 4.83 15.96 -4.72
C TYR A 110 5.85 14.82 -4.65
N CYS A 111 6.10 14.13 -5.77
CA CYS A 111 7.03 13.00 -5.81
C CYS A 111 8.46 13.41 -5.42
N THR A 112 8.92 14.59 -5.86
CA THR A 112 10.23 15.15 -5.49
C THR A 112 10.28 15.46 -3.99
N ARG A 113 9.23 16.09 -3.45
CA ARG A 113 9.15 16.40 -2.02
C ARG A 113 9.08 15.14 -1.16
N SER A 114 8.34 14.13 -1.59
CA SER A 114 8.27 12.84 -0.90
C SER A 114 9.64 12.17 -0.83
N GLN A 115 10.41 12.18 -1.93
CA GLN A 115 11.78 11.65 -1.92
C GLN A 115 12.65 12.38 -0.89
N LYS A 116 12.60 13.71 -0.89
CA LYS A 116 13.33 14.52 0.09
C LYS A 116 12.92 14.22 1.53
N ILE A 117 11.63 14.07 1.82
CA ILE A 117 11.15 13.71 3.17
C ILE A 117 11.70 12.36 3.60
N VAL A 118 11.74 11.37 2.71
CA VAL A 118 12.31 10.04 3.01
C VAL A 118 13.80 10.16 3.36
N GLU A 119 14.56 10.92 2.57
CA GLU A 119 15.99 11.15 2.79
C GLU A 119 16.27 11.93 4.08
N ASP A 120 15.51 13.01 4.33
CA ASP A 120 15.63 13.83 5.53
C ASP A 120 15.29 13.02 6.81
N ASN A 121 14.55 11.91 6.69
CA ASN A 121 14.27 10.96 7.77
C ASN A 121 15.29 9.81 7.86
N GLY A 122 16.40 9.87 7.12
CA GLY A 122 17.50 8.91 7.25
C GLY A 122 17.26 7.58 6.53
N LEU A 123 16.36 7.53 5.55
CA LEU A 123 16.18 6.38 4.66
C LEU A 123 16.58 6.72 3.23
N THR A 124 17.14 5.75 2.52
CA THR A 124 17.23 5.85 1.06
C THR A 124 15.87 5.53 0.44
N ILE A 125 15.59 6.08 -0.75
CA ILE A 125 14.35 5.76 -1.49
C ILE A 125 14.20 4.26 -1.71
N THR A 126 15.29 3.58 -2.06
CA THR A 126 15.31 2.13 -2.24
C THR A 126 14.92 1.40 -0.96
N ARG A 127 15.48 1.80 0.19
CA ARG A 127 15.17 1.13 1.47
C ARG A 127 13.73 1.42 1.93
N PHE A 128 13.26 2.64 1.77
CA PHE A 128 11.86 2.99 2.04
C PHE A 128 10.90 2.13 1.21
N ASN A 129 11.12 2.02 -0.10
CA ASN A 129 10.30 1.20 -0.98
C ASN A 129 10.36 -0.29 -0.61
N GLN A 130 11.53 -0.80 -0.22
CA GLN A 130 11.67 -2.17 0.28
C GLN A 130 10.84 -2.39 1.55
N ILE A 131 10.89 -1.47 2.52
CA ILE A 131 10.06 -1.54 3.73
C ILE A 131 8.57 -1.52 3.35
N THR A 132 8.14 -0.65 2.42
CA THR A 132 6.76 -0.62 1.92
C THR A 132 6.30 -1.96 1.33
N VAL A 133 7.17 -2.66 0.60
CA VAL A 133 6.87 -4.00 0.07
C VAL A 133 6.83 -5.03 1.20
N ASN A 134 7.80 -5.02 2.12
CA ASN A 134 7.88 -5.98 3.23
C ASN A 134 6.64 -5.93 4.14
N ILE A 135 6.05 -4.74 4.36
CA ILE A 135 4.81 -4.57 5.14
C ILE A 135 3.65 -5.41 4.58
N GLN A 136 3.64 -5.71 3.28
CA GLN A 136 2.55 -6.47 2.65
C GLN A 136 2.58 -7.96 3.01
N SER A 137 3.74 -8.49 3.39
CA SER A 137 3.94 -9.92 3.67
C SER A 137 4.39 -10.22 5.10
N ASP A 138 4.82 -9.21 5.87
CA ASP A 138 5.25 -9.34 7.27
C ASP A 138 4.26 -8.64 8.22
N GLU A 139 3.33 -9.43 8.80
CA GLU A 139 2.34 -8.94 9.76
C GLU A 139 2.97 -8.40 11.06
N ASN A 140 4.14 -8.92 11.48
CA ASN A 140 4.82 -8.40 12.66
C ASN A 140 5.39 -7.00 12.39
N LEU A 141 6.00 -6.80 11.22
CA LEU A 141 6.49 -5.49 10.80
C LEU A 141 5.34 -4.48 10.66
N LYS A 142 4.22 -4.90 10.07
CA LYS A 142 3.02 -4.08 9.93
C LYS A 142 2.48 -3.61 11.29
N LEU A 143 2.40 -4.51 12.28
CA LEU A 143 1.99 -4.16 13.65
C LEU A 143 2.97 -3.18 14.31
N LYS A 144 4.29 -3.40 14.14
CA LYS A 144 5.31 -2.48 14.68
C LYS A 144 5.18 -1.06 14.12
N ILE A 145 5.01 -0.93 12.81
CA ILE A 145 4.83 0.37 12.14
C ILE A 145 3.53 1.03 12.57
N TYR A 146 2.42 0.28 12.62
CA TYR A 146 1.13 0.80 13.08
C TYR A 146 1.20 1.37 14.51
N ASN A 147 1.76 0.60 15.46
CA ASN A 147 1.93 1.06 16.84
C ASN A 147 2.85 2.28 16.92
N ARG A 148 3.88 2.34 16.08
CA ARG A 148 4.78 3.49 16.04
C ARG A 148 4.07 4.74 15.53
N LEU A 149 3.28 4.64 14.47
CA LEU A 149 2.46 5.74 13.94
C LEU A 149 1.52 6.31 15.01
N LEU A 150 0.81 5.45 15.73
CA LEU A 150 -0.08 5.85 16.83
C LEU A 150 0.69 6.58 17.95
N THR A 151 1.86 6.06 18.31
CA THR A 151 2.70 6.67 19.36
C THR A 151 3.11 8.09 18.98
N ILE A 152 3.57 8.30 17.74
CA ILE A 152 3.98 9.62 17.24
C ILE A 152 2.79 10.58 17.28
N GLN A 153 1.64 10.18 16.74
CA GLN A 153 0.45 11.03 16.68
C GLN A 153 -0.09 11.41 18.06
N ASN A 154 -0.10 10.47 19.01
CA ASN A 154 -0.54 10.74 20.38
C ASN A 154 0.41 11.69 21.12
N SER A 155 1.72 11.60 20.86
CA SER A 155 2.70 12.52 21.44
C SER A 155 2.63 13.94 20.87
N ALA A 156 2.12 14.10 19.65
CA ALA A 156 1.99 15.39 18.97
C ALA A 156 0.72 16.18 19.35
N LYS A 157 -0.26 15.55 20.02
CA LYS A 157 -1.49 16.21 20.45
C LYS A 157 -1.22 17.03 21.73
N PRO A 158 -1.51 18.34 21.77
CA PRO A 158 -1.40 19.11 23.01
C PRO A 158 -2.35 18.52 24.07
N ARG A 159 -1.86 18.37 25.31
CA ARG A 159 -2.65 17.90 26.45
C ARG A 159 -3.69 18.93 26.86
#